data_AF-E7N5X7-F1
#
_entry.id   AF-E7N5X7-F1
#
_cell.length_a   1.000
_cell.length_b   1.000
_cell.length_c   1.000
_cell.angle_alpha   90.00
_cell.angle_beta   90.00
_cell.angle_gamma   90.00
#
_symmetry.space_group_name_H-M   'P 1'
#
loop_
_entity.id
_entity.type
_entity.pdbx_description
1 polymer ?
#
loop_
_entity_poly.entity_id
_entity_poly.type
_entity_poly.pdbx_seq_one_letter_code
_entity_poly.pdbx_strand_id
1 'polypeptide(L)'
;MTTCLFAAAFAAVDTVSQTVGRVQRAAGALLEGSFSPLRLLVALILSGAACWGFLALVDLAARRRGARSQQGGDRRCVRWLALRAFLIPLTCWSLLYGHLWPMASMNDTAWILTDPFGAGAQHPITYRLMIVALFRLGRLVGGDLTGVVLLSVGQMLLWATCVSGLVVFLDRKGASRGVTGSLIAYCALMPLVADYSFAVVKDSTFSLFATALIPVLLAVRAGAGRILSSRSGIAVVVVVPAGFALMRSNALPVVLIALALVVWWSRAHLRRALAVTALALVIIVVPSAMTAQSQHAEEGVGIPLQMVGYTLTHDAGCLPPASRQVFDSILSPEAWKRAYRPSSVDPVKDSPAFNRTYLDTHRGQFLSAWGRALVACPRPFVTGFLVHTGNLWRFDADPIGTEGQSRFVSVVSNHPADRDQLIRDYARVGVVSHSLLPKPWQPVAEAAVRAMEVMPGPGTWMWVVALSVVGFVYAGRREWVAIYTPVILLWATLMVAAPTVTPFRYTAPLIMVAPIGLAVLLGTDRTAWED
;
A
#
# COMPACT_ATOMS: atom_id res chain seq x y z
N MET A 1 -24.02 -15.51 15.16
CA MET A 1 -23.10 -16.33 14.34
C MET A 1 -21.93 -15.51 13.78
N THR A 2 -22.18 -14.48 12.97
CA THR A 2 -21.11 -13.66 12.32
C THR A 2 -20.07 -13.11 13.31
N THR A 3 -20.51 -12.51 14.41
CA THR A 3 -19.62 -12.00 15.48
C THR A 3 -18.72 -13.09 16.06
N CYS A 4 -19.27 -14.27 16.36
CA CYS A 4 -18.52 -15.38 16.93
C CYS A 4 -17.47 -15.91 15.95
N LEU A 5 -17.79 -15.99 14.66
CA LEU A 5 -16.84 -16.41 13.62
C LEU A 5 -15.68 -15.42 13.47
N PHE A 6 -15.98 -14.12 13.44
CA PHE A 6 -14.93 -13.09 13.40
C PHE A 6 -14.04 -13.16 14.64
N ALA A 7 -14.63 -13.27 15.83
CA ALA A 7 -13.89 -13.35 17.09
C ALA A 7 -12.99 -14.59 17.15
N ALA A 8 -13.50 -15.75 16.73
CA ALA A 8 -12.73 -16.99 16.66
C ALA A 8 -11.56 -16.89 15.67
N ALA A 9 -11.80 -16.35 14.48
CA ALA A 9 -10.75 -16.15 13.47
C ALA A 9 -9.68 -15.17 13.98
N PHE A 10 -10.09 -14.04 14.56
CA PHE A 10 -9.17 -13.06 15.16
C PHE A 10 -8.32 -13.67 16.26
N ALA A 11 -8.95 -14.36 17.22
CA ALA A 11 -8.27 -14.97 18.34
C ALA A 11 -7.33 -16.11 17.91
N ALA A 12 -7.69 -16.89 16.89
CA ALA A 12 -6.82 -17.90 16.32
C ALA A 12 -5.56 -17.28 15.70
N VAL A 13 -5.70 -16.21 14.91
CA VAL A 13 -4.55 -15.51 14.32
C VAL A 13 -3.69 -14.83 15.40
N ASP A 14 -4.31 -14.21 16.42
CA ASP A 14 -3.54 -13.65 17.54
C ASP A 14 -2.79 -14.73 18.33
N THR A 15 -3.34 -15.93 18.44
CA THR A 15 -2.67 -17.09 19.06
C THR A 15 -1.46 -17.55 18.24
N VAL A 16 -1.59 -17.60 16.90
CA VAL A 16 -0.45 -17.88 16.01
C VAL A 16 0.62 -16.79 16.16
N SER A 17 0.21 -15.53 16.20
CA SER A 17 1.08 -14.38 16.47
C SER A 17 1.85 -14.50 17.79
N GLN A 18 1.20 -14.97 18.86
CA GLN A 18 1.85 -15.22 20.15
C GLN A 18 2.88 -16.34 20.09
N THR A 19 2.59 -17.44 19.38
CA THR A 19 3.45 -18.64 19.35
C THR A 19 4.65 -18.50 18.43
N VAL A 20 4.52 -17.78 17.32
CA VAL A 20 5.62 -17.53 16.36
C VAL A 20 6.71 -16.61 16.92
N GLY A 21 6.36 -15.78 17.92
CA GLY A 21 7.25 -14.75 18.44
C GLY A 21 7.26 -13.48 17.59
N ARG A 22 8.12 -12.51 17.93
CA ARG A 22 8.17 -11.20 17.27
C ARG A 22 9.62 -10.74 17.10
N VAL A 23 9.91 -10.13 15.97
CA VAL A 23 11.20 -9.46 15.75
C VAL A 23 11.20 -8.14 16.52
N GLN A 24 12.13 -7.98 17.47
CA GLN A 24 12.28 -6.73 18.20
C GLN A 24 12.93 -5.68 17.31
N ARG A 25 12.25 -4.56 17.10
CA ARG A 25 12.70 -3.47 16.21
C ARG A 25 14.12 -2.98 16.48
N ALA A 26 14.44 -2.70 17.74
CA ALA A 26 15.71 -2.07 18.11
C ALA A 26 16.91 -3.02 18.01
N ALA A 27 16.72 -4.30 18.30
CA ALA A 27 17.81 -5.28 18.34
C ALA A 27 17.88 -6.18 17.10
N GLY A 28 16.81 -6.23 16.28
CA GLY A 28 16.66 -7.19 15.19
C GLY A 28 16.55 -8.65 15.66
N ALA A 29 16.57 -8.89 16.97
CA ALA A 29 16.50 -10.21 17.60
C ALA A 29 15.07 -10.76 17.57
N LEU A 30 14.95 -12.08 17.42
CA LEU A 30 13.68 -12.78 17.54
C LEU A 30 13.37 -12.97 19.03
N LEU A 31 12.27 -12.39 19.50
CA LEU A 31 11.70 -12.71 20.80
C LEU A 31 10.88 -13.98 20.68
N GLU A 32 11.18 -14.97 21.51
CA GLU A 32 10.44 -16.22 21.54
C GLU A 32 8.97 -15.99 21.88
N GLY A 33 8.12 -16.69 21.14
CA GLY A 33 6.69 -16.67 21.36
C GLY A 33 6.29 -17.56 22.53
N SER A 34 5.30 -17.13 23.31
CA SER A 34 4.67 -17.96 24.33
C SER A 34 3.16 -17.85 24.26
N PHE A 35 2.49 -18.99 24.36
CA PHE A 35 1.03 -19.03 24.38
C PHE A 35 0.49 -18.53 25.72
N SER A 36 -0.46 -17.60 25.68
CA SER A 36 -1.19 -17.13 26.86
C SER A 36 -2.69 -17.43 26.73
N PRO A 37 -3.25 -18.35 27.55
CA PRO A 37 -4.69 -18.60 27.60
C PRO A 37 -5.50 -17.34 27.93
N LEU A 38 -4.95 -16.48 28.80
CA LEU A 38 -5.57 -15.20 29.17
C LEU A 38 -5.65 -14.27 27.96
N ARG A 39 -4.57 -14.14 27.19
CA ARG A 39 -4.57 -13.30 25.97
C ARG A 39 -5.54 -13.83 24.92
N LEU A 40 -5.63 -15.16 24.75
CA LEU A 40 -6.64 -15.78 23.89
C LEU A 40 -8.07 -15.39 24.31
N LEU A 41 -8.39 -15.50 25.61
CA LEU A 41 -9.71 -15.13 26.14
C LEU A 41 -10.00 -13.63 25.93
N VAL A 42 -9.03 -12.77 26.23
CA VAL A 42 -9.14 -11.33 26.00
C VAL A 42 -9.35 -11.02 24.52
N ALA A 43 -8.60 -11.66 23.62
CA ALA A 43 -8.75 -11.49 22.18
C ALA A 43 -10.16 -11.90 21.70
N LEU A 44 -10.70 -13.03 22.19
CA LEU A 44 -12.07 -13.47 21.88
C LEU A 44 -13.12 -12.45 22.34
N ILE A 45 -13.03 -11.99 23.59
CA ILE A 45 -14.01 -11.07 24.18
C ILE A 45 -13.97 -9.71 23.48
N LEU A 46 -12.77 -9.12 23.34
CA LEU A 46 -12.64 -7.77 22.78
C LEU A 46 -12.96 -7.74 21.29
N SER A 47 -12.51 -8.72 20.51
CA SER A 47 -12.84 -8.79 19.07
C SER A 47 -14.33 -9.09 18.85
N GLY A 48 -14.94 -9.93 19.70
CA GLY A 48 -16.37 -10.17 19.70
C GLY A 48 -17.18 -8.91 20.01
N ALA A 49 -16.82 -8.19 21.07
CA ALA A 49 -17.47 -6.93 21.45
C ALA A 49 -17.30 -5.86 20.36
N ALA A 50 -16.11 -5.69 19.81
CA ALA A 50 -15.84 -4.75 18.73
C ALA A 50 -16.65 -5.08 17.46
N CYS A 51 -16.69 -6.35 17.07
CA CYS A 51 -17.47 -6.79 15.91
C CYS A 51 -18.97 -6.60 16.14
N TRP A 52 -19.48 -6.99 17.30
CA TRP A 52 -20.89 -6.79 17.65
C TRP A 52 -21.29 -5.31 17.62
N GLY A 53 -20.49 -4.44 18.26
CA GLY A 53 -20.72 -2.99 18.24
C GLY A 53 -20.67 -2.42 16.82
N PHE A 54 -19.74 -2.88 15.99
CA PHE A 54 -19.68 -2.48 14.59
C PHE A 54 -20.91 -2.92 13.78
N LEU A 55 -21.38 -4.16 13.94
CA LEU A 55 -22.59 -4.63 13.26
C LEU A 55 -23.84 -3.88 13.74
N ALA A 56 -23.92 -3.53 15.04
CA ALA A 56 -24.99 -2.68 15.56
C ALA A 56 -24.96 -1.27 14.93
N LEU A 57 -23.76 -0.72 14.66
CA LEU A 57 -23.61 0.53 13.91
C LEU A 57 -24.09 0.38 12.45
N VAL A 58 -23.81 -0.74 11.80
CA VAL A 58 -24.30 -1.05 10.45
C VAL A 58 -25.83 -1.09 10.42
N ASP A 59 -26.46 -1.75 11.40
CA ASP A 59 -27.92 -1.81 11.54
C ASP A 59 -28.53 -0.43 11.82
N LEU A 60 -27.92 0.35 12.72
CA LEU A 60 -28.36 1.71 13.01
C LEU A 60 -28.27 2.62 11.77
N ALA A 61 -27.18 2.52 11.02
CA ALA A 61 -26.99 3.25 9.78
C ALA A 61 -28.05 2.85 8.74
N ALA A 62 -28.38 1.56 8.62
CA ALA A 62 -29.44 1.09 7.74
C ALA A 62 -30.81 1.67 8.12
N ARG A 63 -31.18 1.67 9.41
CA ARG A 63 -32.46 2.23 9.89
C ARG A 63 -32.58 3.74 9.63
N ARG A 64 -31.52 4.50 9.90
CA ARG A 64 -31.51 5.96 9.67
C ARG A 64 -31.68 6.35 8.20
N ARG A 65 -31.28 5.47 7.26
CA ARG A 65 -31.45 5.70 5.82
C ARG A 65 -32.90 5.54 5.39
N GLY A 66 -33.60 4.51 5.86
CA GLY A 66 -35.02 4.29 5.54
C GLY A 66 -35.95 5.44 5.97
N ALA A 67 -35.54 6.22 6.98
CA ALA A 67 -36.30 7.37 7.48
C ALA A 67 -36.04 8.69 6.73
N ARG A 68 -34.99 8.79 5.92
CA ARG A 68 -34.65 10.01 5.16
C ARG A 68 -35.06 9.85 3.70
N SER A 69 -36.15 10.50 3.30
CA SER A 69 -36.49 10.68 1.88
C SER A 69 -35.36 11.42 1.17
N GLN A 70 -34.83 10.83 0.08
CA GLN A 70 -33.78 11.44 -0.73
C GLN A 70 -34.27 12.74 -1.38
N GLN A 71 -33.80 13.89 -0.89
CA GLN A 71 -33.88 15.15 -1.64
C GLN A 71 -32.73 15.21 -2.64
N GLY A 72 -33.06 15.26 -3.93
CA GLY A 72 -32.10 15.44 -5.02
C GLY A 72 -31.24 16.70 -4.83
N GLY A 73 -29.93 16.55 -4.99
CA GLY A 73 -28.98 17.63 -4.72
C GLY A 73 -29.01 18.76 -5.76
N ASP A 74 -29.14 20.00 -5.29
CA ASP A 74 -28.93 21.23 -6.09
C ASP A 74 -27.51 21.25 -6.69
N ARG A 75 -27.40 21.54 -8.00
CA ARG A 75 -26.12 21.68 -8.73
C ARG A 75 -25.16 22.68 -8.07
N ARG A 76 -25.67 23.74 -7.43
CA ARG A 76 -24.82 24.68 -6.68
C ARG A 76 -24.20 24.04 -5.44
N CYS A 77 -24.93 23.16 -4.76
CA CYS A 77 -24.46 22.43 -3.58
C CYS A 77 -23.30 21.48 -3.92
N VAL A 78 -23.37 20.78 -5.07
CA VAL A 78 -22.31 19.86 -5.52
C VAL A 78 -21.01 20.60 -5.88
N ARG A 79 -21.09 21.78 -6.51
CA ARG A 79 -19.90 22.60 -6.82
C ARG A 79 -19.17 23.05 -5.56
N TRP A 80 -19.91 23.52 -4.55
CA TRP A 80 -19.34 23.91 -3.26
C TRP A 80 -18.76 22.72 -2.51
N LEU A 81 -19.39 21.55 -2.58
CA LEU A 81 -18.84 20.33 -2.00
C LEU A 81 -17.51 19.94 -2.66
N ALA A 82 -17.46 19.94 -3.99
CA ALA A 82 -16.24 19.65 -4.74
C ALA A 82 -15.10 20.61 -4.35
N LEU A 83 -15.42 21.91 -4.24
CA LEU A 83 -14.45 22.93 -3.87
C LEU A 83 -13.95 22.75 -2.43
N ARG A 84 -14.84 22.45 -1.47
CA ARG A 84 -14.47 22.17 -0.07
C ARG A 84 -13.61 20.91 0.05
N ALA A 85 -13.99 19.84 -0.64
CA ALA A 85 -13.26 18.58 -0.66
C ALA A 85 -11.89 18.69 -1.36
N PHE A 86 -11.70 19.71 -2.19
CA PHE A 86 -10.40 20.04 -2.80
C PHE A 86 -9.57 20.95 -1.89
N LEU A 87 -10.11 22.10 -1.49
CA LEU A 87 -9.37 23.15 -0.78
C LEU A 87 -9.03 22.81 0.66
N ILE A 88 -9.93 22.14 1.41
CA ILE A 88 -9.68 21.85 2.83
C ILE A 88 -8.48 20.91 2.99
N PRO A 89 -8.44 19.72 2.33
CA PRO A 89 -7.26 18.86 2.42
C PRO A 89 -6.01 19.56 1.87
N LEU A 90 -6.10 20.21 0.71
CA LEU A 90 -4.96 20.92 0.11
C LEU A 90 -4.35 21.96 1.06
N THR A 91 -5.18 22.70 1.80
CA THR A 91 -4.72 23.70 2.77
C THR A 91 -3.99 23.04 3.94
N CYS A 92 -4.58 22.00 4.54
CA CYS A 92 -3.94 21.25 5.63
C CYS A 92 -2.64 20.58 5.21
N TRP A 93 -2.60 19.98 4.02
CA TRP A 93 -1.40 19.36 3.46
C TRP A 93 -0.33 20.39 3.15
N SER A 94 -0.71 21.57 2.65
CA SER A 94 0.23 22.67 2.39
C SER A 94 0.91 23.17 3.66
N LEU A 95 0.23 23.17 4.81
CA LEU A 95 0.84 23.53 6.09
C LEU A 95 1.93 22.53 6.48
N LEU A 96 1.64 21.23 6.39
CA LEU A 96 2.63 20.18 6.69
C LEU A 96 3.77 20.18 5.67
N TYR A 97 3.47 20.28 4.38
CA TYR A 97 4.47 20.39 3.33
C TYR A 97 5.38 21.62 3.53
N GLY A 98 4.80 22.77 3.89
CA GLY A 98 5.56 23.99 4.18
C GLY A 98 6.51 23.82 5.37
N HIS A 99 6.18 22.98 6.35
CA HIS A 99 7.09 22.62 7.43
C HIS A 99 8.23 21.70 6.97
N LEU A 100 7.97 20.83 5.98
CA LEU A 100 8.90 19.86 5.40
C LEU A 100 9.50 20.34 4.07
N TRP A 101 9.55 21.66 3.87
CA TRP A 101 9.97 22.26 2.61
C TRP A 101 11.46 21.96 2.31
N PRO A 102 11.86 21.84 1.03
CA PRO A 102 11.04 21.90 -0.19
C PRO A 102 10.54 20.55 -0.69
N MET A 103 10.93 19.44 -0.05
CA MET A 103 10.60 18.10 -0.51
C MET A 103 10.77 17.08 0.61
N ALA A 104 9.79 16.19 0.72
CA ALA A 104 9.91 14.95 1.46
C ALA A 104 10.10 13.78 0.47
N SER A 105 11.19 13.03 0.59
CA SER A 105 11.49 11.89 -0.29
C SER A 105 12.41 10.87 0.36
N MET A 106 13.03 10.00 -0.45
CA MET A 106 13.98 8.96 -0.04
C MET A 106 15.10 8.81 -1.09
N ASN A 107 16.11 8.01 -0.76
CA ASN A 107 17.25 7.71 -1.63
C ASN A 107 16.85 7.31 -3.07
N ASP A 108 15.79 6.49 -3.23
CA ASP A 108 15.31 6.04 -4.54
C ASP A 108 15.01 7.24 -5.46
N THR A 109 14.47 8.33 -4.91
CA THR A 109 14.15 9.54 -5.67
C THR A 109 15.41 10.25 -6.13
N ALA A 110 16.42 10.37 -5.26
CA ALA A 110 17.71 10.95 -5.64
C ALA A 110 18.39 10.16 -6.76
N TRP A 111 18.37 8.84 -6.66
CA TRP A 111 18.95 7.96 -7.67
C TRP A 111 18.22 8.04 -9.02
N ILE A 112 16.88 8.08 -9.02
CA ILE A 112 16.10 8.22 -10.26
C ILE A 112 16.33 9.57 -10.93
N LEU A 113 16.44 10.66 -10.15
CA LEU A 113 16.70 11.99 -10.72
C LEU A 113 18.09 12.09 -11.35
N THR A 114 19.06 11.32 -10.85
CA THR A 114 20.45 11.30 -11.33
C THR A 114 20.64 10.36 -12.51
N ASP A 115 20.18 9.11 -12.39
CA ASP A 115 20.27 8.09 -13.43
C ASP A 115 18.93 7.36 -13.61
N PRO A 116 18.00 7.95 -14.41
CA PRO A 116 16.71 7.35 -14.63
C PRO A 116 16.77 6.07 -15.44
N PHE A 117 17.89 5.68 -16.07
CA PHE A 117 17.97 4.44 -16.83
C PHE A 117 18.62 3.31 -16.03
N GLY A 118 19.68 3.59 -15.27
CA GLY A 118 20.34 2.63 -14.37
C GLY A 118 19.46 2.16 -13.22
N ALA A 119 18.48 2.97 -12.77
CA ALA A 119 17.48 2.56 -11.79
C ALA A 119 16.43 1.53 -12.32
N GLY A 120 16.62 1.01 -13.53
CA GLY A 120 15.62 0.22 -14.25
C GLY A 120 15.37 -1.20 -13.76
N ALA A 121 16.34 -1.80 -13.06
CA ALA A 121 16.14 -3.11 -12.44
C ALA A 121 15.12 -3.07 -11.30
N GLN A 122 15.00 -1.94 -10.59
CA GLN A 122 14.24 -1.81 -9.33
C GLN A 122 12.97 -0.94 -9.45
N HIS A 123 12.88 -0.07 -10.47
CA HIS A 123 11.79 0.90 -10.60
C HIS A 123 11.11 0.87 -11.99
N PRO A 124 9.76 0.88 -12.05
CA PRO A 124 9.03 0.96 -13.31
C PRO A 124 9.43 2.17 -14.15
N ILE A 125 9.62 1.98 -15.46
CA ILE A 125 10.09 3.04 -16.35
C ILE A 125 9.16 4.24 -16.40
N THR A 126 7.85 4.01 -16.41
CA THR A 126 6.86 5.09 -16.51
C THR A 126 6.99 6.06 -15.34
N TYR A 127 7.13 5.55 -14.11
CA TYR A 127 7.36 6.41 -12.95
C TYR A 127 8.66 7.20 -13.08
N ARG A 128 9.76 6.54 -13.47
CA ARG A 128 11.08 7.19 -13.64
C ARG A 128 11.03 8.34 -14.65
N LEU A 129 10.46 8.10 -15.83
CA LEU A 129 10.38 9.11 -16.89
C LEU A 129 9.43 10.25 -16.50
N MET A 130 8.30 9.94 -15.85
CA MET A 130 7.35 10.95 -15.39
C MET A 130 8.01 11.94 -14.42
N ILE A 131 8.70 11.44 -13.39
CA ILE A 131 9.30 12.33 -12.39
C ILE A 131 10.48 13.11 -12.97
N VAL A 132 11.31 12.51 -13.83
CA VAL A 132 12.41 13.22 -14.47
C VAL A 132 11.92 14.29 -15.45
N ALA A 133 10.87 14.01 -16.22
CA ALA A 133 10.29 14.99 -17.14
C ALA A 133 9.75 16.22 -16.39
N LEU A 134 8.97 15.99 -15.32
CA LEU A 134 8.44 17.06 -14.47
C LEU A 134 9.57 17.83 -13.75
N PHE A 135 10.55 17.12 -13.19
CA PHE A 135 11.71 17.74 -12.55
C PHE A 135 12.48 18.64 -13.52
N ARG A 136 12.79 18.14 -14.72
CA ARG A 136 13.50 18.90 -15.75
C ARG A 136 12.70 20.12 -16.21
N LEU A 137 11.38 20.00 -16.36
CA LEU A 137 10.52 21.14 -16.69
C LEU A 137 10.62 22.24 -15.63
N GLY A 138 10.51 21.88 -14.34
CA GLY A 138 10.69 22.86 -13.25
C GLY A 138 12.10 23.44 -13.21
N ARG A 139 13.12 22.62 -13.47
CA ARG A 139 14.52 23.04 -13.56
C ARG A 139 14.76 24.08 -14.65
N LEU A 140 14.13 23.93 -15.82
CA LEU A 140 14.23 24.91 -16.91
C LEU A 140 13.68 26.29 -16.52
N VAL A 141 12.69 26.34 -15.61
CA VAL A 141 12.02 27.58 -15.22
C VAL A 141 12.70 28.25 -14.02
N GLY A 142 13.17 27.48 -13.04
CA GLY A 142 13.67 28.05 -11.77
C GLY A 142 14.72 27.20 -11.03
N GLY A 143 15.42 26.30 -11.74
CA GLY A 143 16.46 25.46 -11.16
C GLY A 143 15.93 24.26 -10.35
N ASP A 144 16.82 23.53 -9.71
CA ASP A 144 16.52 22.23 -9.08
C ASP A 144 15.49 22.36 -7.95
N LEU A 145 15.49 23.48 -7.21
CA LEU A 145 14.47 23.81 -6.21
C LEU A 145 13.06 23.84 -6.83
N THR A 146 12.87 24.57 -7.93
CA THR A 146 11.59 24.61 -8.64
C THR A 146 11.23 23.23 -9.21
N GLY A 147 12.22 22.46 -9.66
CA GLY A 147 12.06 21.08 -10.08
C GLY A 147 11.42 20.20 -8.99
N VAL A 148 11.98 20.16 -7.79
CA VAL A 148 11.45 19.34 -6.69
C VAL A 148 10.12 19.85 -6.15
N VAL A 149 9.92 21.18 -6.12
CA VAL A 149 8.65 21.78 -5.69
C VAL A 149 7.53 21.44 -6.67
N LEU A 150 7.80 21.45 -7.98
CA LEU A 150 6.83 21.07 -9.00
C LEU A 150 6.37 19.62 -8.84
N LEU A 151 7.27 18.70 -8.45
CA LEU A 151 6.92 17.31 -8.15
C LEU A 151 5.97 17.22 -6.96
N SER A 152 6.34 17.81 -5.82
CA SER A 152 5.56 17.76 -4.57
C SER A 152 4.18 18.43 -4.73
N VAL A 153 4.15 19.65 -5.25
CA VAL A 153 2.90 20.42 -5.43
C VAL A 153 2.03 19.80 -6.51
N GLY A 154 2.60 19.37 -7.63
CA GLY A 154 1.86 18.71 -8.70
C GLY A 154 1.16 17.44 -8.21
N GLN A 155 1.87 16.61 -7.45
CA GLN A 155 1.28 15.40 -6.84
C GLN A 155 0.19 15.76 -5.82
N MET A 156 0.41 16.76 -4.98
CA MET A 156 -0.55 17.21 -3.98
C MET A 156 -1.85 17.72 -4.60
N LEU A 157 -1.77 18.43 -5.74
CA LEU A 157 -2.95 18.86 -6.51
C LEU A 157 -3.73 17.68 -7.09
N LEU A 158 -3.03 16.66 -7.63
CA LEU A 158 -3.68 15.44 -8.14
C LEU A 158 -4.41 14.69 -7.02
N TRP A 159 -3.82 14.62 -5.83
CA TRP A 159 -4.47 14.04 -4.65
C TRP A 159 -5.71 14.83 -4.23
N ALA A 160 -5.64 16.16 -4.20
CA ALA A 160 -6.79 16.99 -3.83
C ALA A 160 -7.93 16.82 -4.85
N THR A 161 -7.61 16.70 -6.15
CA THR A 161 -8.58 16.36 -7.20
C THR A 161 -9.18 14.98 -6.99
N CYS A 162 -8.38 13.98 -6.64
CA CYS A 162 -8.85 12.62 -6.37
C CYS A 162 -9.82 12.59 -5.17
N VAL A 163 -9.48 13.25 -4.06
CA VAL A 163 -10.36 13.35 -2.88
C VAL A 163 -11.66 14.08 -3.23
N SER A 164 -11.57 15.20 -3.96
CA SER A 164 -12.76 15.93 -4.44
C SER A 164 -13.67 15.07 -5.30
N GLY A 165 -13.10 14.37 -6.29
CA GLY A 165 -13.83 13.45 -7.17
C GLY A 165 -14.50 12.31 -6.42
N LEU A 166 -13.78 11.71 -5.46
CA LEU A 166 -14.29 10.64 -4.59
C LEU A 166 -15.46 11.11 -3.72
N VAL A 167 -15.35 12.29 -3.08
CA VAL A 167 -16.40 12.85 -2.24
C VAL A 167 -17.65 13.17 -3.06
N VAL A 168 -17.48 13.79 -4.22
CA VAL A 168 -18.59 14.06 -5.16
C VAL A 168 -19.22 12.76 -5.67
N PHE A 169 -18.40 11.74 -5.93
CA PHE A 169 -18.88 10.42 -6.33
C PHE A 169 -19.77 9.78 -5.24
N LEU A 170 -19.34 9.83 -3.98
CA LEU A 170 -20.12 9.31 -2.85
C LEU A 170 -21.41 10.11 -2.63
N ASP A 171 -21.36 11.43 -2.73
CA ASP A 171 -22.54 12.31 -2.64
C ASP A 171 -23.59 11.96 -3.70
N ARG A 172 -23.15 11.77 -4.95
CA ARG A 172 -24.02 11.30 -6.06
C ARG A 172 -24.59 9.90 -5.84
N LYS A 173 -23.95 9.10 -4.99
CA LYS A 173 -24.42 7.77 -4.58
C LYS A 173 -25.22 7.81 -3.26
N GLY A 174 -25.67 9.00 -2.87
CA GLY A 174 -26.58 9.20 -1.75
C GLY A 174 -25.89 9.28 -0.38
N ALA A 175 -24.56 9.48 -0.34
CA ALA A 175 -23.86 9.68 0.92
C ALA A 175 -24.32 10.97 1.60
N SER A 176 -24.64 10.89 2.90
CA SER A 176 -25.05 12.07 3.66
C SER A 176 -23.93 13.10 3.84
N ARG A 177 -24.29 14.38 4.09
CA ARG A 177 -23.34 15.45 4.40
C ARG A 177 -22.39 15.15 5.56
N GLY A 178 -22.86 14.38 6.55
CA GLY A 178 -22.01 13.93 7.66
C GLY A 178 -20.91 13.00 7.19
N VAL A 179 -21.24 12.04 6.31
CA VAL A 179 -20.28 11.06 5.78
C VAL A 179 -19.26 11.74 4.87
N THR A 180 -19.71 12.60 3.95
CA THR A 180 -18.81 13.35 3.06
C THR A 180 -17.94 14.31 3.86
N GLY A 181 -18.50 15.01 4.86
CA GLY A 181 -17.74 15.85 5.79
C GLY A 181 -16.70 15.08 6.60
N SER A 182 -17.04 13.90 7.14
CA SER A 182 -16.10 13.04 7.86
C SER A 182 -14.96 12.55 6.98
N LEU A 183 -15.24 12.20 5.72
CA LEU A 183 -14.19 11.79 4.78
C LEU A 183 -13.25 12.96 4.43
N ILE A 184 -13.79 14.16 4.20
CA ILE A 184 -12.98 15.37 4.00
C ILE A 184 -12.09 15.63 5.22
N ALA A 185 -12.67 15.59 6.43
CA ALA A 185 -11.94 15.80 7.68
C ALA A 185 -10.85 14.75 7.88
N TYR A 186 -11.14 13.48 7.60
CA TYR A 186 -10.15 12.40 7.63
C TYR A 186 -8.98 12.69 6.68
N CYS A 187 -9.26 13.01 5.41
CA CYS A 187 -8.22 13.27 4.43
C CYS A 187 -7.37 14.50 4.80
N ALA A 188 -7.99 15.53 5.39
CA ALA A 188 -7.32 16.76 5.79
C ALA A 188 -6.46 16.61 7.05
N LEU A 189 -6.93 15.82 8.03
CA LEU A 189 -6.33 15.76 9.37
C LEU A 189 -5.45 14.53 9.60
N MET A 190 -5.59 13.46 8.81
CA MET A 190 -4.75 12.26 8.92
C MET A 190 -3.34 12.56 8.39
N PRO A 191 -2.30 12.59 9.25
CA PRO A 191 -0.96 13.05 8.83
C PRO A 191 -0.35 12.16 7.75
N LEU A 192 -0.60 10.85 7.77
CA LEU A 192 -0.12 9.94 6.71
C LEU A 192 -0.77 10.24 5.35
N VAL A 193 -2.04 10.67 5.31
CA VAL A 193 -2.67 11.07 4.03
C VAL A 193 -1.99 12.33 3.51
N ALA A 194 -1.66 13.27 4.39
CA ALA A 194 -0.90 14.46 4.02
C ALA A 194 0.51 14.10 3.51
N ASP A 195 1.26 13.27 4.24
CA ASP A 195 2.61 12.82 3.88
C ASP A 195 2.64 12.19 2.47
N TYR A 196 1.81 11.17 2.22
CA TYR A 196 1.73 10.53 0.90
C TYR A 196 1.07 11.41 -0.19
N SER A 197 0.53 12.60 0.16
CA SER A 197 0.02 13.54 -0.85
C SER A 197 1.14 14.31 -1.54
N PHE A 198 2.21 14.66 -0.82
CA PHE A 198 3.33 15.45 -1.35
C PHE A 198 4.67 14.69 -1.38
N ALA A 199 4.82 13.59 -0.64
CA ALA A 199 6.06 12.82 -0.62
C ALA A 199 6.39 12.29 -2.02
N VAL A 200 7.57 12.65 -2.53
CA VAL A 200 8.02 12.30 -3.88
C VAL A 200 8.59 10.89 -3.87
N VAL A 201 7.72 9.90 -3.76
CA VAL A 201 8.03 8.47 -3.82
C VAL A 201 6.98 7.75 -4.67
N LYS A 202 7.36 6.63 -5.30
CA LYS A 202 6.44 5.86 -6.18
C LYS A 202 5.16 5.42 -5.47
N ASP A 203 5.27 5.15 -4.17
CA ASP A 203 4.18 4.69 -3.30
C ASP A 203 3.06 5.74 -3.14
N SER A 204 3.40 7.03 -3.21
CA SER A 204 2.45 8.15 -3.16
C SER A 204 1.56 8.18 -4.39
N THR A 205 2.18 8.19 -5.58
CA THR A 205 1.43 8.15 -6.85
C THR A 205 0.70 6.80 -7.01
N PHE A 206 1.30 5.70 -6.55
CA PHE A 206 0.64 4.40 -6.53
C PHE A 206 -0.63 4.41 -5.67
N SER A 207 -0.57 4.99 -4.47
CA SER A 207 -1.70 5.09 -3.55
C SER A 207 -2.81 6.02 -4.07
N LEU A 208 -2.44 7.07 -4.83
CA LEU A 208 -3.38 7.92 -5.55
C LEU A 208 -4.22 7.08 -6.54
N PHE A 209 -3.56 6.31 -7.41
CA PHE A 209 -4.25 5.47 -8.38
C PHE A 209 -5.02 4.31 -7.73
N ALA A 210 -4.50 3.73 -6.65
CA ALA A 210 -5.21 2.72 -5.85
C ALA A 210 -6.52 3.29 -5.28
N THR A 211 -6.48 4.53 -4.78
CA THR A 211 -7.66 5.25 -4.27
C THR A 211 -8.64 5.55 -5.41
N ALA A 212 -8.15 6.04 -6.55
CA ALA A 212 -8.97 6.35 -7.72
C ALA A 212 -9.60 5.10 -8.35
N LEU A 213 -8.98 3.92 -8.21
CA LEU A 213 -9.49 2.66 -8.73
C LEU A 213 -10.82 2.26 -8.09
N ILE A 214 -11.04 2.62 -6.83
CA ILE A 214 -12.26 2.28 -6.07
C ILE A 214 -13.53 2.86 -6.73
N PRO A 215 -13.67 4.20 -6.92
CA PRO A 215 -14.85 4.76 -7.57
C PRO A 215 -15.00 4.29 -9.02
N VAL A 216 -13.90 3.98 -9.73
CA VAL A 216 -13.95 3.41 -11.08
C VAL A 216 -14.61 2.03 -11.07
N LEU A 217 -14.13 1.10 -10.23
CA LEU A 217 -14.69 -0.25 -10.12
C LEU A 217 -16.14 -0.22 -9.61
N LEU A 218 -16.45 0.65 -8.65
CA LEU A 218 -17.82 0.84 -8.17
C LEU A 218 -18.76 1.40 -9.25
N ALA A 219 -18.30 2.36 -10.05
CA ALA A 219 -19.09 2.93 -11.15
C ALA A 219 -19.33 1.92 -12.27
N VAL A 220 -18.32 1.12 -12.63
CA VAL A 220 -18.47 0.03 -13.61
C VAL A 220 -19.48 -1.00 -13.11
N ARG A 221 -19.35 -1.44 -11.85
CA ARG A 221 -20.26 -2.42 -11.24
C ARG A 221 -21.70 -1.92 -11.21
N ALA A 222 -21.95 -0.76 -10.62
CA ALA A 222 -23.30 -0.24 -10.44
C ALA A 222 -23.94 0.28 -11.73
N GLY A 223 -23.14 0.57 -12.76
CA GLY A 223 -23.65 1.00 -14.05
C GLY A 223 -23.79 -0.13 -15.08
N ALA A 224 -23.48 -1.38 -14.73
CA ALA A 224 -23.33 -2.51 -15.66
C ALA A 224 -22.44 -2.17 -16.88
N GLY A 225 -21.36 -1.41 -16.64
CA GLY A 225 -20.45 -0.95 -17.69
C GLY A 225 -20.91 0.25 -18.52
N ARG A 226 -22.03 0.91 -18.19
CA ARG A 226 -22.52 2.11 -18.92
C ARG A 226 -21.49 3.23 -19.04
N ILE A 227 -20.57 3.34 -18.06
CA ILE A 227 -19.43 4.27 -18.09
C ILE A 227 -18.56 4.11 -19.35
N LEU A 228 -18.50 2.91 -19.93
CA LEU A 228 -17.75 2.60 -21.16
C LEU A 228 -18.42 3.15 -22.43
N SER A 229 -19.59 3.79 -22.33
CA SER A 229 -20.29 4.37 -23.46
C SER A 229 -19.86 5.81 -23.78
N SER A 230 -19.11 6.47 -22.88
CA SER A 230 -18.60 7.82 -23.09
C SER A 230 -17.08 7.83 -23.23
N ARG A 231 -16.55 8.77 -24.03
CA ARG A 231 -15.10 8.93 -24.21
C ARG A 231 -14.37 9.23 -22.90
N SER A 232 -14.98 10.05 -22.04
CA SER A 232 -14.44 10.37 -20.72
C SER A 232 -14.45 9.16 -19.78
N GLY A 233 -15.50 8.35 -19.80
CA GLY A 233 -15.57 7.12 -19.00
C GLY A 233 -14.58 6.07 -19.47
N ILE A 234 -14.39 5.90 -20.78
CA ILE A 234 -13.32 5.06 -21.35
C ILE A 234 -11.96 5.57 -20.88
N ALA A 235 -11.68 6.87 -21.00
CA ALA A 235 -10.40 7.44 -20.58
C ALA A 235 -10.11 7.13 -19.10
N VAL A 236 -11.10 7.27 -18.22
CA VAL A 236 -10.95 6.95 -16.79
C VAL A 236 -10.69 5.46 -16.56
N VAL A 237 -11.44 4.56 -17.22
CA VAL A 237 -11.26 3.10 -17.07
C VAL A 237 -9.95 2.59 -17.68
N VAL A 238 -9.32 3.36 -18.58
CA VAL A 238 -7.97 3.07 -19.09
C VAL A 238 -6.90 3.65 -18.18
N VAL A 239 -6.95 4.96 -17.92
CA VAL A 239 -5.88 5.70 -17.24
C VAL A 239 -5.71 5.28 -15.79
N VAL A 240 -6.79 5.03 -15.05
CA VAL A 240 -6.69 4.71 -13.62
C VAL A 240 -6.07 3.32 -13.39
N PRO A 241 -6.55 2.22 -14.01
CA PRO A 241 -5.88 0.92 -13.91
C PRO A 241 -4.46 0.93 -14.49
N ALA A 242 -4.22 1.63 -15.61
CA ALA A 242 -2.89 1.75 -16.18
C ALA A 242 -1.93 2.49 -15.24
N GLY A 243 -2.33 3.63 -14.68
CA GLY A 243 -1.56 4.37 -13.69
C GLY A 243 -1.24 3.51 -12.48
N PHE A 244 -2.22 2.79 -11.94
CA PHE A 244 -2.02 1.87 -10.82
C PHE A 244 -0.94 0.81 -11.11
N ALA A 245 -0.99 0.17 -12.29
CA ALA A 245 -0.04 -0.87 -12.68
C ALA A 245 1.35 -0.34 -13.05
N LEU A 246 1.42 0.84 -13.66
CA LEU A 246 2.68 1.44 -14.14
C LEU A 246 3.51 2.07 -13.03
N MET A 247 2.93 2.35 -11.85
CA MET A 247 3.70 2.87 -10.71
C MET A 247 4.47 1.78 -9.95
N ARG A 248 4.02 0.51 -10.01
CA ARG A 248 4.66 -0.61 -9.29
C ARG A 248 4.54 -1.94 -10.01
N SER A 249 5.62 -2.70 -10.06
CA SER A 249 5.65 -4.03 -10.69
C SER A 249 4.71 -5.05 -10.05
N ASN A 250 4.53 -5.02 -8.72
CA ASN A 250 3.64 -5.95 -8.01
C ASN A 250 2.14 -5.64 -8.19
N ALA A 251 1.79 -4.56 -8.88
CA ALA A 251 0.40 -4.19 -9.15
C ALA A 251 -0.18 -4.91 -10.38
N LEU A 252 0.65 -5.53 -11.22
CA LEU A 252 0.20 -6.22 -12.44
C LEU A 252 -0.79 -7.38 -12.15
N PRO A 253 -0.55 -8.31 -11.21
CA PRO A 253 -1.54 -9.34 -10.89
C PRO A 253 -2.88 -8.75 -10.43
N VAL A 254 -2.82 -7.64 -9.69
CA VAL A 254 -4.00 -6.96 -9.15
C VAL A 254 -4.81 -6.28 -10.27
N VAL A 255 -4.14 -5.60 -11.20
CA VAL A 255 -4.81 -4.92 -12.32
C VAL A 255 -5.47 -5.92 -13.27
N LEU A 256 -4.88 -7.10 -13.46
CA LEU A 256 -5.47 -8.16 -14.28
C LEU A 256 -6.82 -8.61 -13.72
N ILE A 257 -6.92 -8.81 -12.41
CA ILE A 257 -8.19 -9.14 -11.75
C ILE A 257 -9.16 -7.95 -11.82
N ALA A 258 -8.69 -6.72 -11.60
CA ALA A 258 -9.53 -5.53 -11.72
C ALA A 258 -10.13 -5.39 -13.14
N LEU A 259 -9.34 -5.61 -14.18
CA LEU A 259 -9.80 -5.59 -15.58
C LEU A 259 -10.73 -6.77 -15.90
N ALA A 260 -10.48 -7.95 -15.33
CA ALA A 260 -11.41 -9.08 -15.43
C ALA A 260 -12.76 -8.76 -14.79
N LEU A 261 -12.78 -8.07 -13.64
CA LEU A 261 -14.00 -7.57 -13.01
C LEU A 261 -14.70 -6.52 -13.87
N VAL A 262 -13.95 -5.62 -14.52
CA VAL A 262 -14.52 -4.65 -15.48
C VAL A 262 -15.24 -5.38 -16.62
N VAL A 263 -14.62 -6.40 -17.22
CA VAL A 263 -15.24 -7.22 -18.27
C VAL A 263 -16.46 -7.97 -17.73
N TRP A 264 -16.34 -8.60 -16.56
CA TRP A 264 -17.44 -9.32 -15.92
C TRP A 264 -18.64 -8.41 -15.69
N TRP A 265 -18.46 -7.25 -15.06
CA TRP A 265 -19.58 -6.35 -14.74
C TRP A 265 -20.14 -5.61 -15.96
N SER A 266 -19.41 -5.60 -17.07
CA SER A 266 -19.80 -4.92 -18.30
C SER A 266 -20.31 -5.89 -19.38
N ARG A 267 -20.92 -7.04 -19.04
CA ARG A 267 -21.39 -8.03 -20.04
C ARG A 267 -22.35 -7.43 -21.07
N ALA A 268 -23.17 -6.45 -20.68
CA ALA A 268 -24.05 -5.71 -21.58
C ALA A 268 -23.29 -4.88 -22.66
N HIS A 269 -22.02 -4.56 -22.40
CA HIS A 269 -21.14 -3.81 -23.27
C HIS A 269 -19.83 -4.58 -23.57
N LEU A 270 -19.91 -5.91 -23.66
CA LEU A 270 -18.74 -6.81 -23.68
C LEU A 270 -17.66 -6.41 -24.69
N ARG A 271 -18.03 -6.10 -25.95
CA ARG A 271 -17.04 -5.71 -26.98
C ARG A 271 -16.26 -4.46 -26.59
N ARG A 272 -16.93 -3.46 -26.01
CA ARG A 272 -16.28 -2.24 -25.52
C ARG A 272 -15.39 -2.54 -24.32
N ALA A 273 -15.87 -3.36 -23.39
CA ALA A 273 -15.09 -3.78 -22.23
C ALA A 273 -13.80 -4.50 -22.64
N LEU A 274 -13.87 -5.45 -23.58
CA LEU A 274 -12.70 -6.15 -24.12
C LEU A 274 -11.74 -5.19 -24.83
N ALA A 275 -12.23 -4.25 -25.65
CA ALA A 275 -11.39 -3.26 -26.33
C ALA A 275 -10.68 -2.32 -25.32
N VAL A 276 -11.40 -1.85 -24.30
CA VAL A 276 -10.85 -1.00 -23.24
C VAL A 276 -9.81 -1.76 -22.41
N THR A 277 -10.10 -3.01 -22.06
CA THR A 277 -9.15 -3.89 -21.36
C THR A 277 -7.91 -4.13 -22.20
N ALA A 278 -8.04 -4.44 -23.49
CA ALA A 278 -6.91 -4.63 -24.40
C ALA A 278 -6.06 -3.35 -24.49
N LEU A 279 -6.69 -2.19 -24.65
CA LEU A 279 -5.99 -0.90 -24.68
C LEU A 279 -5.23 -0.63 -23.38
N ALA A 280 -5.86 -0.86 -22.22
CA ALA A 280 -5.18 -0.73 -20.93
C ALA A 280 -3.98 -1.68 -20.81
N LEU A 281 -4.13 -2.94 -21.22
CA LEU A 281 -3.04 -3.92 -21.21
C LEU A 281 -1.89 -3.53 -22.13
N VAL A 282 -2.17 -3.02 -23.32
CA VAL A 282 -1.12 -2.50 -24.23
C VAL A 282 -0.33 -1.39 -23.56
N ILE A 283 -1.01 -0.43 -22.94
CA ILE A 283 -0.37 0.69 -22.22
C ILE A 283 0.48 0.20 -21.03
N ILE A 284 0.05 -0.86 -20.35
CA ILE A 284 0.76 -1.42 -19.19
C ILE A 284 1.98 -2.26 -19.61
N VAL A 285 1.79 -3.16 -20.58
CA VAL A 285 2.75 -4.20 -20.93
C VAL A 285 3.83 -3.66 -21.87
N VAL A 286 3.50 -2.85 -22.87
CA VAL A 286 4.46 -2.41 -23.89
C VAL A 286 5.65 -1.66 -23.29
N PRO A 287 5.46 -0.61 -22.46
CA PRO A 287 6.60 0.08 -21.84
C PRO A 287 7.44 -0.86 -20.97
N SER A 288 6.78 -1.72 -20.19
CA SER A 288 7.43 -2.67 -19.29
C SER A 288 8.27 -3.70 -20.06
N ALA A 289 7.75 -4.25 -21.16
CA ALA A 289 8.42 -5.24 -21.99
C ALA A 289 9.59 -4.66 -22.78
N MET A 290 9.44 -3.44 -23.32
CA MET A 290 10.50 -2.76 -24.06
C MET A 290 11.70 -2.41 -23.19
N THR A 291 11.51 -2.30 -21.87
CA THR A 291 12.56 -1.90 -20.94
C THR A 291 12.89 -2.98 -19.90
N ALA A 292 12.42 -4.21 -20.14
CA ALA A 292 12.74 -5.35 -19.31
C ALA A 292 14.24 -5.66 -19.43
N GLN A 293 15.01 -5.14 -18.49
CA GLN A 293 16.35 -5.67 -18.22
C GLN A 293 16.19 -7.03 -17.52
N SER A 294 17.21 -7.89 -17.60
CA SER A 294 17.24 -9.15 -16.86
C SER A 294 17.08 -8.86 -15.37
N GLN A 295 15.88 -9.05 -14.83
CA GLN A 295 15.68 -8.97 -13.39
C GLN A 295 16.42 -10.14 -12.75
N HIS A 296 17.32 -9.82 -11.82
CA HIS A 296 18.01 -10.82 -11.02
C HIS A 296 16.96 -11.68 -10.28
N ALA A 297 17.17 -12.98 -10.29
CA ALA A 297 16.26 -13.98 -9.73
C ALA A 297 15.90 -13.70 -8.28
N GLU A 298 16.88 -13.18 -7.53
CA GLU A 298 16.77 -12.80 -6.13
C GLU A 298 15.63 -11.82 -5.83
N GLU A 299 15.24 -10.97 -6.80
CA GLU A 299 14.08 -10.07 -6.64
C GLU A 299 12.74 -10.83 -6.64
N GLY A 300 12.69 -12.01 -7.25
CA GLY A 300 11.49 -12.85 -7.33
C GLY A 300 11.39 -13.90 -6.24
N VAL A 301 12.45 -14.14 -5.46
CA VAL A 301 12.51 -15.24 -4.47
C VAL A 301 12.84 -14.79 -3.04
N GLY A 302 12.52 -13.53 -2.69
CA GLY A 302 12.78 -12.97 -1.36
C GLY A 302 12.19 -13.80 -0.20
N ILE A 303 10.92 -14.20 -0.29
CA ILE A 303 10.28 -15.03 0.73
C ILE A 303 10.91 -16.44 0.81
N PRO A 304 11.12 -17.17 -0.30
CA PRO A 304 11.89 -18.41 -0.26
C PRO A 304 13.27 -18.29 0.40
N LEU A 305 14.04 -17.24 0.08
CA LEU A 305 15.35 -17.00 0.69
C LEU A 305 15.24 -16.75 2.21
N GLN A 306 14.19 -16.05 2.66
CA GLN A 306 13.91 -15.84 4.08
C GLN A 306 13.59 -17.13 4.84
N MET A 307 12.76 -18.00 4.25
CA MET A 307 12.43 -19.30 4.85
C MET A 307 13.66 -20.22 4.95
N VAL A 308 14.51 -20.20 3.92
CA VAL A 308 15.80 -20.91 3.91
C VAL A 308 16.74 -20.35 4.97
N GLY A 309 16.91 -19.02 5.01
CA GLY A 309 17.78 -18.34 5.98
C GLY A 309 17.36 -18.60 7.43
N TYR A 310 16.06 -18.59 7.73
CA TYR A 310 15.54 -18.94 9.05
C TYR A 310 15.94 -20.36 9.41
N THR A 311 15.68 -21.32 8.53
CA THR A 311 15.94 -22.75 8.77
C THR A 311 17.43 -23.03 8.92
N LEU A 312 18.29 -22.48 8.07
CA LEU A 312 19.75 -22.63 8.19
C LEU A 312 20.30 -22.03 9.49
N THR A 313 19.64 -21.02 10.04
CA THR A 313 20.07 -20.36 11.28
C THR A 313 19.61 -21.10 12.53
N HIS A 314 18.38 -21.64 12.53
CA HIS A 314 17.75 -22.18 13.74
C HIS A 314 17.59 -23.70 13.76
N ASP A 315 17.49 -24.36 12.60
CA ASP A 315 17.24 -25.79 12.49
C ASP A 315 17.78 -26.39 11.18
N ALA A 316 19.09 -26.25 10.95
CA ALA A 316 19.73 -26.72 9.72
C ALA A 316 19.75 -28.26 9.60
N GLY A 317 19.55 -28.98 10.73
CA GLY A 317 19.65 -30.43 10.80
C GLY A 317 18.52 -31.17 10.08
N CYS A 318 17.35 -30.55 9.95
CA CYS A 318 16.23 -31.17 9.26
C CYS A 318 16.38 -31.14 7.72
N LEU A 319 17.26 -30.29 7.18
CA LEU A 319 17.34 -30.02 5.74
C LEU A 319 17.83 -31.25 4.97
N PRO A 320 17.14 -31.67 3.89
CA PRO A 320 17.65 -32.71 3.01
C PRO A 320 19.04 -32.34 2.45
N PRO A 321 20.01 -33.27 2.43
CA PRO A 321 21.37 -32.97 1.96
C PRO A 321 21.42 -32.33 0.57
N ALA A 322 20.60 -32.83 -0.36
CA ALA A 322 20.51 -32.30 -1.73
C ALA A 322 19.94 -30.87 -1.78
N SER A 323 19.04 -30.49 -0.87
CA SER A 323 18.55 -29.11 -0.78
C SER A 323 19.58 -28.20 -0.15
N ARG A 324 20.25 -28.67 0.90
CA ARG A 324 21.32 -27.93 1.59
C ARG A 324 22.47 -27.58 0.65
N GLN A 325 22.90 -28.51 -0.20
CA GLN A 325 23.95 -28.24 -1.19
C GLN A 325 23.60 -27.09 -2.14
N VAL A 326 22.33 -26.98 -2.57
CA VAL A 326 21.86 -25.89 -3.43
C VAL A 326 21.90 -24.55 -2.68
N PHE A 327 21.50 -24.53 -1.40
CA PHE A 327 21.53 -23.31 -0.58
C PHE A 327 22.96 -22.86 -0.25
N ASP A 328 23.86 -23.80 0.01
CA ASP A 328 25.28 -23.54 0.29
C ASP A 328 26.02 -23.03 -0.97
N SER A 329 25.53 -23.37 -2.17
CA SER A 329 26.04 -22.85 -3.45
C SER A 329 25.64 -21.39 -3.71
N ILE A 330 24.55 -20.93 -3.09
CA ILE A 330 24.09 -19.53 -3.18
C ILE A 330 24.86 -18.65 -2.20
N LEU A 331 25.05 -19.12 -0.97
CA LEU A 331 25.76 -18.40 0.07
C LEU A 331 26.31 -19.42 1.08
N SER A 332 27.53 -19.22 1.58
CA SER A 332 28.13 -20.18 2.52
C SER A 332 27.33 -20.25 3.84
N PRO A 333 27.38 -21.37 4.58
CA PRO A 333 26.66 -21.51 5.85
C PRO A 333 26.95 -20.38 6.86
N GLU A 334 28.20 -19.95 6.98
CA GLU A 334 28.64 -18.88 7.87
C GLU A 334 28.18 -17.50 7.38
N ALA A 335 28.12 -17.32 6.05
CA ALA A 335 27.61 -16.08 5.47
C ALA A 335 26.09 -15.98 5.61
N TRP A 336 25.34 -17.09 5.46
CA TRP A 336 23.91 -17.14 5.78
C TRP A 336 23.62 -16.69 7.21
N LYS A 337 24.30 -17.26 8.21
CA LYS A 337 24.10 -16.91 9.62
C LYS A 337 24.41 -15.45 9.93
N ARG A 338 25.43 -14.88 9.28
CA ARG A 338 25.81 -13.46 9.48
C ARG A 338 24.84 -12.49 8.80
N ALA A 339 24.43 -12.82 7.58
CA ALA A 339 23.60 -11.98 6.75
C ALA A 339 22.12 -12.07 7.12
N TYR A 340 21.64 -13.21 7.61
CA TYR A 340 20.23 -13.42 7.89
C TYR A 340 19.69 -12.39 8.89
N ARG A 341 18.61 -11.74 8.48
CA ARG A 341 17.80 -10.84 9.29
C ARG A 341 16.33 -11.22 9.12
N PRO A 342 15.59 -11.52 10.19
CA PRO A 342 14.19 -11.92 10.09
C PRO A 342 13.27 -10.89 9.38
N SER A 343 13.57 -9.60 9.49
CA SER A 343 12.72 -8.51 9.01
C SER A 343 13.01 -8.02 7.58
N SER A 344 14.13 -8.43 6.97
CA SER A 344 14.50 -8.03 5.61
C SER A 344 15.44 -9.05 4.97
N VAL A 345 15.19 -9.38 3.70
CA VAL A 345 16.06 -10.24 2.88
C VAL A 345 17.25 -9.48 2.29
N ASP A 346 17.19 -8.15 2.29
CA ASP A 346 18.20 -7.29 1.65
C ASP A 346 19.62 -7.61 2.14
N PRO A 347 19.90 -7.78 3.46
CA PRO A 347 21.25 -8.13 3.91
C PRO A 347 21.80 -9.47 3.35
N VAL A 348 20.92 -10.41 3.00
CA VAL A 348 21.32 -11.66 2.33
C VAL A 348 21.64 -11.40 0.85
N LYS A 349 20.78 -10.67 0.14
CA LYS A 349 20.94 -10.36 -1.29
C LYS A 349 22.11 -9.43 -1.59
N ASP A 350 22.32 -8.47 -0.69
CA ASP A 350 23.36 -7.45 -0.78
C ASP A 350 24.70 -7.94 -0.22
N SER A 351 24.75 -9.18 0.28
CA SER A 351 26.00 -9.81 0.70
C SER A 351 26.96 -9.92 -0.49
N PRO A 352 28.21 -9.45 -0.38
CA PRO A 352 29.21 -9.63 -1.44
C PRO A 352 29.51 -11.10 -1.77
N ALA A 353 29.20 -12.01 -0.84
CA ALA A 353 29.38 -13.45 -1.01
C ALA A 353 28.17 -14.14 -1.67
N PHE A 354 27.09 -13.42 -1.96
CA PHE A 354 25.90 -13.98 -2.57
C PHE A 354 26.15 -14.29 -4.04
N ASN A 355 26.00 -15.57 -4.41
CA ASN A 355 26.26 -16.06 -5.75
C ASN A 355 25.05 -15.82 -6.67
N ARG A 356 24.90 -14.57 -7.12
CA ARG A 356 23.82 -14.14 -8.03
C ARG A 356 23.78 -14.97 -9.30
N THR A 357 24.95 -15.20 -9.90
CA THR A 357 25.10 -15.97 -11.14
C THR A 357 24.55 -17.38 -11.00
N TYR A 358 24.84 -18.06 -9.89
CA TYR A 358 24.31 -19.40 -9.64
C TYR A 358 22.79 -19.40 -9.51
N LEU A 359 22.23 -18.48 -8.71
CA LEU A 359 20.78 -18.39 -8.55
C LEU A 359 20.08 -18.06 -9.88
N ASP A 360 20.65 -17.14 -10.67
CA ASP A 360 20.12 -16.73 -11.97
C ASP A 360 20.11 -17.87 -12.98
N THR A 361 21.15 -18.71 -12.99
CA THR A 361 21.29 -19.85 -13.91
C THR A 361 20.53 -21.10 -13.44
N HIS A 362 20.32 -21.27 -12.13
CA HIS A 362 19.75 -22.47 -11.52
C HIS A 362 18.43 -22.22 -10.78
N ARG A 363 17.63 -21.23 -11.20
CA ARG A 363 16.35 -20.83 -10.57
C ARG A 363 15.42 -22.02 -10.28
N GLY A 364 15.24 -22.90 -11.27
CA GLY A 364 14.38 -24.09 -11.13
C GLY A 364 14.91 -25.10 -10.10
N GLN A 365 16.24 -25.26 -10.01
CA GLN A 365 16.86 -26.14 -9.02
C GLN A 365 16.71 -25.57 -7.61
N PHE A 366 16.85 -24.24 -7.45
CA PHE A 366 16.58 -23.56 -6.18
C PHE A 366 15.12 -23.77 -5.72
N LEU A 367 14.14 -23.54 -6.59
CA LEU A 367 12.72 -23.74 -6.25
C LEU A 367 12.40 -25.20 -5.92
N SER A 368 13.01 -26.14 -6.65
CA SER A 368 12.88 -27.58 -6.36
C SER A 368 13.50 -27.94 -4.99
N ALA A 369 14.68 -27.40 -4.67
CA ALA A 369 15.34 -27.56 -3.38
C ALA A 369 14.51 -26.95 -2.24
N TRP A 370 13.97 -25.75 -2.45
CA TRP A 370 13.05 -25.08 -1.53
C TRP A 370 11.78 -25.92 -1.28
N GLY A 371 11.15 -26.45 -2.33
CA GLY A 371 9.96 -27.29 -2.20
C GLY A 371 10.23 -28.60 -1.43
N ARG A 372 11.34 -29.28 -1.73
CA ARG A 372 11.78 -30.46 -0.96
C ARG A 372 12.02 -30.12 0.51
N ALA A 373 12.68 -28.99 0.77
CA ALA A 373 12.98 -28.56 2.12
C ALA A 373 11.73 -28.15 2.89
N LEU A 374 10.74 -27.52 2.26
CA LEU A 374 9.45 -27.21 2.87
C LEU A 374 8.70 -28.48 3.31
N VAL A 375 8.73 -29.54 2.49
CA VAL A 375 8.07 -30.82 2.83
C VAL A 375 8.81 -31.55 3.95
N ALA A 376 10.14 -31.54 3.94
CA ALA A 376 10.96 -32.21 4.96
C ALA A 376 11.03 -31.44 6.30
N CYS A 377 11.04 -30.11 6.23
CA CYS A 377 11.19 -29.17 7.34
C CYS A 377 10.01 -28.18 7.45
N PRO A 378 8.75 -28.63 7.52
CA PRO A 378 7.60 -27.72 7.43
C PRO A 378 7.59 -26.70 8.56
N ARG A 379 7.98 -27.11 9.78
CA ARG A 379 7.98 -26.24 10.96
C ARG A 379 8.92 -25.03 10.80
N PRO A 380 10.25 -25.17 10.66
CA PRO A 380 11.13 -23.99 10.57
C PRO A 380 10.88 -23.17 9.29
N PHE A 381 10.48 -23.78 8.17
CA PHE A 381 10.12 -23.05 6.95
C PHE A 381 8.90 -22.14 7.17
N VAL A 382 7.82 -22.70 7.72
CA VAL A 382 6.60 -21.93 8.02
C VAL A 382 6.85 -20.90 9.11
N THR A 383 7.65 -21.21 10.14
CA THR A 383 8.03 -20.22 11.15
C THR A 383 8.80 -19.07 10.53
N GLY A 384 9.80 -19.34 9.67
CA GLY A 384 10.53 -18.30 8.95
C GLY A 384 9.61 -17.39 8.12
N PHE A 385 8.64 -17.98 7.43
CA PHE A 385 7.60 -17.23 6.71
C PHE A 385 6.75 -16.35 7.62
N LEU A 386 6.22 -16.90 8.72
CA LEU A 386 5.34 -16.18 9.64
C LEU A 386 6.07 -15.07 10.40
N VAL A 387 7.33 -15.32 10.80
CA VAL A 387 8.21 -14.31 11.41
C VAL A 387 8.47 -13.20 10.41
N HIS A 388 8.88 -13.54 9.19
CA HIS A 388 9.21 -12.55 8.18
C HIS A 388 8.01 -11.69 7.82
N THR A 389 6.82 -12.28 7.65
CA THR A 389 5.61 -11.57 7.20
C THR A 389 4.77 -10.97 8.33
N GLY A 390 5.18 -11.13 9.59
CA GLY A 390 4.38 -10.82 10.79
C GLY A 390 3.69 -9.46 10.76
N ASN A 391 4.39 -8.40 10.33
CA ASN A 391 3.85 -7.05 10.32
C ASN A 391 2.69 -6.83 9.33
N LEU A 392 2.45 -7.76 8.39
CA LEU A 392 1.35 -7.67 7.43
C LEU A 392 0.03 -8.26 7.93
N TRP A 393 0.03 -9.08 8.98
CA TRP A 393 -1.17 -9.82 9.41
C TRP A 393 -1.44 -9.79 10.91
N ARG A 394 -0.41 -9.46 11.73
CA ARG A 394 -0.59 -9.31 13.17
C ARG A 394 -1.45 -8.10 13.52
N PHE A 395 -2.34 -8.24 14.49
CA PHE A 395 -3.10 -7.09 14.99
C PHE A 395 -2.21 -6.12 15.78
N ASP A 396 -1.23 -6.65 16.54
CA ASP A 396 -0.22 -5.89 17.28
C ASP A 396 0.97 -5.48 16.40
N ALA A 397 0.76 -5.36 15.09
CA ALA A 397 1.76 -4.90 14.15
C ALA A 397 2.36 -3.57 14.62
N ASP A 398 3.67 -3.61 14.78
CA ASP A 398 4.62 -2.53 14.55
C ASP A 398 3.98 -1.21 14.01
N PRO A 399 3.75 -0.20 14.88
CA PRO A 399 3.26 1.13 14.47
C PRO A 399 4.19 1.79 13.45
N ILE A 400 3.77 2.82 12.72
CA ILE A 400 4.63 3.48 11.73
C ILE A 400 6.01 3.83 12.32
N GLY A 401 7.07 3.27 11.74
CA GLY A 401 8.44 3.43 12.24
C GLY A 401 9.05 4.79 11.88
N THR A 402 9.94 5.28 12.75
CA THR A 402 10.77 6.48 12.56
C THR A 402 12.00 6.21 11.69
N GLU A 403 12.58 5.02 11.85
CA GLU A 403 13.70 4.53 11.07
C GLU A 403 13.18 3.61 9.97
N GLY A 404 12.79 4.18 8.83
CA GLY A 404 12.29 3.37 7.73
C GLY A 404 11.71 4.17 6.57
N GLN A 405 11.16 3.42 5.61
CA GLN A 405 10.51 3.94 4.41
C GLN A 405 8.98 3.96 4.61
N SER A 406 8.54 4.47 5.76
CA SER A 406 7.13 4.43 6.20
C SER A 406 6.49 5.81 6.30
N ARG A 407 7.28 6.82 6.71
CA ARG A 407 6.95 8.24 6.73
C ARG A 407 8.06 9.05 6.07
N PHE A 408 7.75 10.17 5.42
CA PHE A 408 8.72 10.99 4.70
C PHE A 408 8.78 12.41 5.27
N VAL A 409 9.89 12.77 5.90
CA VAL A 409 10.03 14.03 6.65
C VAL A 409 11.25 14.87 6.24
N SER A 410 12.01 14.42 5.26
CA SER A 410 13.17 15.14 4.74
C SER A 410 13.44 14.76 3.29
N VAL A 411 14.32 15.52 2.63
CA VAL A 411 14.78 15.23 1.26
C VAL A 411 15.26 13.79 1.10
N VAL A 412 15.89 13.21 2.13
CA VAL A 412 16.20 11.77 2.24
C VAL A 412 15.74 11.29 3.61
N SER A 413 14.56 10.67 3.68
CA SER A 413 13.90 10.29 4.94
C SER A 413 14.36 8.94 5.50
N ASN A 414 14.81 8.04 4.64
CA ASN A 414 15.38 6.76 5.05
C ASN A 414 16.89 6.87 5.32
N HIS A 415 17.49 5.77 5.75
CA HIS A 415 18.88 5.72 6.22
C HIS A 415 19.78 4.81 5.36
N PRO A 416 20.02 5.15 4.08
CA PRO A 416 21.05 4.45 3.30
C PRO A 416 22.46 4.83 3.79
N ALA A 417 23.48 4.05 3.44
CA ALA A 417 24.86 4.31 3.84
C ALA A 417 25.40 5.67 3.33
N ASP A 418 24.92 6.13 2.18
CA ASP A 418 25.32 7.37 1.52
C ASP A 418 24.41 8.58 1.86
N ARG A 419 23.55 8.46 2.87
CA ARG A 419 22.52 9.46 3.21
C ARG A 419 23.05 10.89 3.30
N ASP A 420 24.11 11.09 4.08
CA ASP A 420 24.65 12.44 4.32
C ASP A 420 25.26 13.03 3.05
N GLN A 421 25.80 12.19 2.17
CA GLN A 421 26.28 12.62 0.86
C GLN A 421 25.10 13.09 -0.01
N LEU A 422 24.03 12.30 -0.10
CA LEU A 422 22.82 12.69 -0.85
C LEU A 422 22.23 14.02 -0.35
N ILE A 423 22.19 14.23 0.98
CA ILE A 423 21.72 15.50 1.56
C ILE A 423 22.63 16.67 1.17
N ARG A 424 23.96 16.48 1.19
CA ARG A 424 24.91 17.49 0.73
C ARG A 424 24.75 17.79 -0.76
N ASP A 425 24.45 16.79 -1.58
CA ASP A 425 24.24 16.94 -3.02
C ASP A 425 23.02 17.79 -3.33
N TYR A 426 21.90 17.55 -2.63
CA TYR A 426 20.72 18.40 -2.69
C TYR A 426 21.02 19.83 -2.23
N ALA A 427 21.76 20.00 -1.12
CA ALA A 427 22.10 21.32 -0.60
C ALA A 427 22.94 22.15 -1.59
N ARG A 428 23.86 21.51 -2.33
CA ARG A 428 24.69 22.18 -3.36
C ARG A 428 23.88 22.80 -4.49
N VAL A 429 22.68 22.29 -4.76
CA VAL A 429 21.77 22.81 -5.80
C VAL A 429 20.59 23.61 -5.24
N GLY A 430 20.69 24.04 -3.97
CA GLY A 430 19.70 24.90 -3.31
C GLY A 430 18.48 24.17 -2.73
N VAL A 431 18.51 22.83 -2.68
CA VAL A 431 17.45 22.00 -2.09
C VAL A 431 17.83 21.71 -0.64
N VAL A 432 17.44 22.59 0.28
CA VAL A 432 17.79 22.50 1.72
C VAL A 432 16.52 22.38 2.55
N SER A 433 16.41 21.32 3.36
CA SER A 433 15.27 21.11 4.25
C SER A 433 15.17 22.22 5.31
N HIS A 434 14.05 22.91 5.38
CA HIS A 434 13.73 23.87 6.43
C HIS A 434 12.22 24.14 6.48
N SER A 435 11.72 24.70 7.58
CA SER A 435 10.31 25.06 7.70
C SER A 435 10.05 26.47 7.19
N LEU A 436 9.08 26.62 6.28
CA LEU A 436 8.51 27.91 5.85
C LEU A 436 7.47 28.46 6.84
N LEU A 437 7.01 27.63 7.79
CA LEU A 437 6.01 28.06 8.76
C LEU A 437 6.59 29.07 9.77
N PRO A 438 5.82 30.10 10.17
CA PRO A 438 6.20 30.96 11.29
C PRO A 438 6.39 30.15 12.59
N LYS A 439 7.30 30.58 13.46
CA LYS A 439 7.66 29.87 14.71
C LYS A 439 6.47 29.36 15.54
N PRO A 440 5.35 30.11 15.72
CA PRO A 440 4.21 29.61 16.49
C PRO A 440 3.51 28.37 15.91
N TRP A 441 3.62 28.16 14.59
CA TRP A 441 2.97 27.05 13.89
C TRP A 441 3.84 25.80 13.75
N GLN A 442 5.16 25.93 13.93
CA GLN A 442 6.10 24.81 13.82
C GLN A 442 5.79 23.68 14.81
N PRO A 443 5.48 23.94 16.11
CA PRO A 443 5.14 22.88 17.05
C PRO A 443 3.89 22.07 16.66
N VAL A 444 2.92 22.70 15.99
CA VAL A 444 1.70 22.04 15.50
C VAL A 444 2.04 21.08 14.35
N ALA A 445 2.87 21.53 13.41
CA ALA A 445 3.32 20.68 12.30
C ALA A 445 4.22 19.53 12.80
N GLU A 446 5.11 19.80 13.75
CA GLU A 446 5.91 18.75 14.40
C GLU A 446 5.03 17.74 15.15
N ALA A 447 3.97 18.19 15.83
CA ALA A 447 3.02 17.30 16.46
C ALA A 447 2.32 16.40 15.43
N ALA A 448 1.99 16.92 14.24
CA ALA A 448 1.45 16.11 13.15
C ALA A 448 2.46 15.08 12.63
N VAL A 449 3.75 15.43 12.52
CA VAL A 449 4.83 14.48 12.18
C VAL A 449 4.95 13.39 13.24
N ARG A 450 5.01 13.75 14.53
CA ARG A 450 5.06 12.77 15.64
C ARG A 450 3.81 11.89 15.69
N ALA A 451 2.64 12.44 15.36
CA ALA A 451 1.40 11.69 15.32
C ALA A 451 1.42 10.56 14.27
N MET A 452 2.24 10.66 13.21
CA MET A 452 2.42 9.55 12.26
C MET A 452 2.97 8.31 12.97
N GLU A 453 3.86 8.47 13.94
CA GLU A 453 4.62 7.39 14.60
C GLU A 453 3.75 6.49 15.49
N VAL A 454 2.63 7.04 15.98
CA VAL A 454 1.64 6.31 16.77
C VAL A 454 0.52 5.71 15.91
N MET A 455 0.55 5.90 14.59
CA MET A 455 -0.45 5.32 13.70
C MET A 455 -0.27 3.79 13.59
N PRO A 456 -1.37 3.03 13.46
CA PRO A 456 -1.31 1.58 13.38
C PRO A 456 -0.51 1.07 12.17
N GLY A 457 0.15 -0.07 12.34
CA GLY A 457 0.89 -0.76 11.29
C GLY A 457 0.01 -1.46 10.25
N PRO A 458 0.62 -2.07 9.22
CA PRO A 458 -0.09 -2.71 8.11
C PRO A 458 -1.09 -3.79 8.56
N GLY A 459 -0.67 -4.69 9.45
CA GLY A 459 -1.50 -5.78 9.94
C GLY A 459 -2.74 -5.29 10.71
N THR A 460 -2.60 -4.25 11.54
CA THR A 460 -3.73 -3.63 12.24
C THR A 460 -4.72 -3.03 11.25
N TRP A 461 -4.25 -2.32 10.23
CA TRP A 461 -5.10 -1.79 9.15
C TRP A 461 -5.82 -2.90 8.37
N MET A 462 -5.16 -4.04 8.16
CA MET A 462 -5.81 -5.19 7.52
C MET A 462 -6.96 -5.75 8.36
N TRP A 463 -6.85 -5.74 9.69
CA TRP A 463 -7.98 -6.12 10.56
C TRP A 463 -9.16 -5.15 10.49
N VAL A 464 -8.90 -3.85 10.28
CA VAL A 464 -9.96 -2.86 9.99
C VAL A 464 -10.64 -3.19 8.65
N VAL A 465 -9.87 -3.55 7.62
CA VAL A 465 -10.41 -4.00 6.32
C VAL A 465 -11.24 -5.27 6.49
N ALA A 466 -10.74 -6.27 7.23
CA ALA A 466 -11.44 -7.53 7.48
C ALA A 466 -12.78 -7.29 8.20
N LEU A 467 -12.78 -6.46 9.24
CA LEU A 467 -14.00 -6.09 9.95
C LEU A 467 -15.01 -5.38 9.03
N SER A 468 -14.54 -4.48 8.18
CA SER A 468 -15.39 -3.80 7.20
C SER A 468 -15.99 -4.78 6.17
N VAL A 469 -15.20 -5.72 5.65
CA VAL A 469 -15.69 -6.80 4.77
C VAL A 469 -16.78 -7.61 5.47
N VAL A 470 -16.60 -7.98 6.74
CA VAL A 470 -17.63 -8.66 7.54
C VAL A 470 -18.91 -7.82 7.62
N GLY A 471 -18.80 -6.51 7.81
CA GLY A 471 -19.95 -5.61 7.79
C GLY A 471 -20.70 -5.59 6.46
N PHE A 472 -19.98 -5.57 5.32
CA PHE A 472 -20.59 -5.68 4.00
C PHE A 472 -21.29 -7.03 3.78
N VAL A 473 -20.63 -8.13 4.16
CA VAL A 473 -21.20 -9.49 4.05
C VAL A 473 -22.45 -9.62 4.91
N TYR A 474 -22.39 -9.15 6.16
CA TYR A 474 -23.55 -9.12 7.07
C TYR A 474 -24.72 -8.31 6.49
N ALA A 475 -24.43 -7.15 5.87
CA ALA A 475 -25.43 -6.33 5.20
C ALA A 475 -25.92 -6.89 3.85
N GLY A 476 -25.43 -8.05 3.40
CA GLY A 476 -25.77 -8.65 2.10
C GLY A 476 -25.29 -7.82 0.89
N ARG A 477 -24.28 -6.98 1.10
CA ARG A 477 -23.79 -5.98 0.14
C ARG A 477 -22.54 -6.48 -0.57
N ARG A 478 -22.45 -6.31 -1.89
CA ARG A 478 -21.31 -6.81 -2.71
C ARG A 478 -20.32 -5.74 -3.13
N GLU A 479 -20.49 -4.49 -2.69
CA GLU A 479 -19.56 -3.38 -3.00
C GLU A 479 -18.13 -3.67 -2.52
N TRP A 480 -17.98 -4.45 -1.45
CA TRP A 480 -16.68 -4.83 -0.90
C TRP A 480 -15.76 -5.49 -1.94
N VAL A 481 -16.31 -6.17 -2.95
CA VAL A 481 -15.51 -6.77 -4.03
C VAL A 481 -14.80 -5.69 -4.85
N ALA A 482 -15.47 -4.58 -5.17
CA ALA A 482 -14.83 -3.48 -5.88
C ALA A 482 -13.84 -2.70 -5.00
N ILE A 483 -14.14 -2.59 -3.70
CA ILE A 483 -13.38 -1.74 -2.76
C ILE A 483 -12.13 -2.46 -2.24
N TYR A 484 -12.29 -3.68 -1.73
CA TYR A 484 -11.26 -4.38 -0.98
C TYR A 484 -10.51 -5.44 -1.78
N THR A 485 -11.04 -5.97 -2.89
CA THR A 485 -10.28 -6.93 -3.71
C THR A 485 -8.92 -6.39 -4.15
N PRO A 486 -8.78 -5.14 -4.65
CA PRO A 486 -7.48 -4.62 -5.03
C PRO A 486 -6.46 -4.64 -3.87
N VAL A 487 -6.87 -4.21 -2.67
CA VAL A 487 -5.94 -4.14 -1.52
C VAL A 487 -5.66 -5.51 -0.90
N ILE A 488 -6.63 -6.43 -0.91
CA ILE A 488 -6.43 -7.82 -0.47
C ILE A 488 -5.45 -8.53 -1.42
N LEU A 489 -5.58 -8.33 -2.73
CA LEU A 489 -4.64 -8.89 -3.70
C LEU A 489 -3.26 -8.26 -3.57
N LEU A 490 -3.15 -6.94 -3.34
CA LEU A 490 -1.86 -6.31 -3.03
C LEU A 490 -1.22 -6.92 -1.79
N TRP A 491 -1.99 -7.07 -0.70
CA TRP A 491 -1.52 -7.74 0.51
C TRP A 491 -1.06 -9.18 0.20
N ALA A 492 -1.81 -9.94 -0.59
CA ALA A 492 -1.41 -11.29 -1.01
C ALA A 492 -0.10 -11.30 -1.81
N THR A 493 0.12 -10.32 -2.72
CA THR A 493 1.41 -10.21 -3.42
C THR A 493 2.57 -9.94 -2.46
N LEU A 494 2.35 -9.17 -1.40
CA LEU A 494 3.37 -8.92 -0.37
C LEU A 494 3.64 -10.18 0.47
N MET A 495 2.61 -10.94 0.82
CA MET A 495 2.80 -12.22 1.51
C MET A 495 3.65 -13.20 0.70
N VAL A 496 3.61 -13.14 -0.63
CA VAL A 496 4.35 -14.06 -1.51
C VAL A 496 5.74 -13.56 -1.89
N ALA A 497 5.95 -12.24 -2.00
CA ALA A 497 7.13 -11.69 -2.65
C ALA A 497 7.76 -10.47 -1.94
N ALA A 498 7.29 -10.05 -0.76
CA ALA A 498 7.85 -8.86 -0.12
C ALA A 498 9.34 -9.08 0.25
N PRO A 499 10.26 -8.16 -0.15
CA PRO A 499 11.66 -8.23 0.27
C PRO A 499 11.82 -7.83 1.74
N THR A 500 10.97 -6.92 2.19
CA THR A 500 10.81 -6.51 3.58
C THR A 500 9.35 -6.12 3.80
N VAL A 501 8.85 -6.34 5.00
CA VAL A 501 7.45 -6.08 5.35
C VAL A 501 7.27 -5.00 6.42
N THR A 502 8.37 -4.44 6.91
CA THR A 502 8.35 -3.37 7.91
C THR A 502 7.98 -2.00 7.32
N PRO A 503 8.32 -1.66 6.04
CA PRO A 503 7.93 -0.37 5.49
C PRO A 503 6.44 -0.26 5.18
N PHE A 504 5.79 0.75 5.75
CA PHE A 504 4.36 0.99 5.54
C PHE A 504 4.03 1.39 4.10
N ARG A 505 4.99 1.93 3.34
CA ARG A 505 4.79 2.39 1.95
C ARG A 505 4.17 1.35 1.03
N TYR A 506 4.43 0.07 1.29
CA TYR A 506 3.89 -1.05 0.53
C TYR A 506 2.39 -1.28 0.75
N THR A 507 1.88 -0.85 1.89
CA THR A 507 0.48 -0.96 2.29
C THR A 507 -0.21 0.39 2.46
N ALA A 508 0.44 1.47 2.03
CA ALA A 508 -0.08 2.83 2.10
C ALA A 508 -1.52 2.99 1.57
N PRO A 509 -1.98 2.28 0.51
CA PRO A 509 -3.38 2.35 0.08
C PRO A 509 -4.42 2.04 1.17
N LEU A 510 -4.07 1.26 2.20
CA LEU A 510 -4.97 0.92 3.31
C LEU A 510 -5.54 2.15 4.01
N ILE A 511 -4.75 3.23 4.15
CA ILE A 511 -5.18 4.46 4.84
C ILE A 511 -6.32 5.16 4.10
N MET A 512 -6.52 4.90 2.81
CA MET A 512 -7.64 5.45 2.04
C MET A 512 -8.74 4.41 1.82
N VAL A 513 -8.38 3.16 1.51
CA VAL A 513 -9.35 2.11 1.19
C VAL A 513 -10.26 1.78 2.39
N ALA A 514 -9.70 1.74 3.60
CA ALA A 514 -10.48 1.46 4.82
C ALA A 514 -11.59 2.50 5.09
N PRO A 515 -11.30 3.82 5.22
CA PRO A 515 -12.34 4.82 5.45
C PRO A 515 -13.31 4.97 4.27
N ILE A 516 -12.88 4.74 3.03
CA ILE A 516 -13.78 4.74 1.86
C ILE A 516 -14.81 3.62 1.96
N GLY A 517 -14.38 2.40 2.28
CA GLY A 517 -15.32 1.29 2.42
C GLY A 517 -16.28 1.47 3.59
N LEU A 518 -15.82 2.04 4.72
CA LEU A 518 -16.70 2.43 5.82
C LEU A 518 -17.71 3.51 5.39
N ALA A 519 -17.27 4.53 4.64
CA ALA A 519 -18.14 5.57 4.10
C ALA A 519 -19.20 4.99 3.13
N VAL A 520 -18.84 4.01 2.30
CA VAL A 520 -19.80 3.31 1.44
C VAL A 520 -20.78 2.48 2.26
N LEU A 521 -20.29 1.64 3.19
CA LEU A 521 -21.11 0.74 4.00
C LEU A 521 -22.12 1.49 4.87
N LEU A 522 -21.65 2.50 5.60
CA LEU A 522 -22.43 3.25 6.58
C LEU A 522 -23.16 4.44 5.94
N GLY A 523 -22.65 4.98 4.83
CA GLY A 523 -23.14 6.22 4.26
C GLY A 523 -24.05 6.10 3.06
N THR A 524 -23.98 5.01 2.29
CA THR A 524 -24.78 4.86 1.05
C THR A 524 -25.84 3.77 1.19
N ASP A 525 -26.94 3.94 0.45
CA ASP A 525 -27.98 2.91 0.33
C ASP A 525 -27.51 1.79 -0.59
N ARG A 526 -27.98 0.57 -0.37
CA ARG A 526 -27.75 -0.58 -1.24
C ARG A 526 -28.38 -0.35 -2.62
N THR A 527 -29.56 0.24 -2.68
CA THR A 527 -30.29 0.49 -3.94
C THR A 527 -29.52 1.39 -4.90
N ALA A 528 -28.67 2.29 -4.40
CA ALA A 528 -27.82 3.15 -5.21
C ALA A 528 -26.76 2.41 -6.06
N TRP A 529 -26.62 1.09 -5.86
CA TRP A 529 -25.61 0.24 -6.50
C TRP A 529 -26.21 -0.93 -7.31
N GLU A 530 -27.54 -1.03 -7.40
CA GLU A 530 -28.25 -2.15 -8.02
C GLU A 530 -29.00 -1.78 -9.33
N ASP A 531 -28.56 -0.71 -10.02
CA ASP A 531 -29.18 -0.21 -11.27
C ASP A 531 -28.89 -1.03 -12.54
#